data_AF-A0A3D1BQ67-F1
#
_entry.id   AF-A0A3D1BQ67-F1
#
_cell.length_a   1.000
_cell.length_b   1.000
_cell.length_c   1.000
_cell.angle_alpha   90.00
_cell.angle_beta   90.00
_cell.angle_gamma   90.00
#
_symmetry.space_group_name_H-M   'P 1'
#
loop_
_entity.id
_entity.type
_entity.pdbx_description
1 polymer ?
#
loop_
_entity_poly.entity_id
_entity_poly.type
_entity_poly.pdbx_seq_one_letter_code
_entity_poly.pdbx_strand_id
1 'polypeptide(L)'
;MILKHLNGKLNLPAMAKFIYLKKKKTITRARGVLMGVIPPFQGRGVESGIILKVAEVIRRKPHYEEIEFSWVADFNPKMRKIFISVGAVPAKHYITYRYLFDRNAKFERYPIPND
;
A
#
# COMPACT_ATOMS: atom_id res chain seq x y z
N MET A 1 -14.29 -7.10 -1.83
CA MET A 1 -14.59 -6.11 -0.76
C MET A 1 -15.97 -6.41 -0.19
N ILE A 2 -16.09 -6.57 1.14
CA ILE A 2 -17.36 -6.95 1.79
C ILE A 2 -18.48 -5.95 1.51
N LEU A 3 -18.17 -4.65 1.48
CA LEU A 3 -19.15 -3.57 1.27
C LEU A 3 -19.94 -3.71 -0.04
N LYS A 4 -19.36 -4.33 -1.09
CA LYS A 4 -20.09 -4.62 -2.34
C LYS A 4 -21.33 -5.51 -2.11
N HIS A 5 -21.28 -6.39 -1.11
CA HIS A 5 -22.38 -7.31 -0.79
C HIS A 5 -23.49 -6.68 0.07
N LEU A 6 -23.30 -5.44 0.52
CA LEU A 6 -24.25 -4.70 1.34
C LEU A 6 -25.15 -3.78 0.51
N ASN A 7 -24.93 -3.67 -0.81
CA ASN A 7 -25.73 -2.86 -1.72
C ASN A 7 -25.94 -1.41 -1.23
N GLY A 8 -24.92 -0.81 -0.61
CA GLY A 8 -24.96 0.56 -0.09
C GLY A 8 -25.79 0.77 1.19
N LYS A 9 -26.34 -0.29 1.80
CA LYS A 9 -27.15 -0.20 3.03
C LYS A 9 -26.30 -0.53 4.26
N LEU A 10 -26.45 0.28 5.32
CA LEU A 10 -25.79 0.07 6.64
C LEU A 10 -26.81 -0.06 7.77
N ASN A 11 -27.99 -0.61 7.47
CA ASN A 11 -29.01 -0.94 8.47
C ASN A 11 -28.62 -2.19 9.28
N LEU A 12 -29.33 -2.46 10.38
CA LEU A 12 -29.04 -3.59 11.29
C LEU A 12 -28.89 -4.94 10.55
N PRO A 13 -29.75 -5.32 9.58
CA PRO A 13 -29.57 -6.56 8.82
C PRO A 13 -28.30 -6.57 7.95
N ALA A 14 -27.98 -5.45 7.30
CA ALA A 14 -26.74 -5.33 6.53
C ALA A 14 -25.50 -5.41 7.43
N MET A 15 -25.57 -4.85 8.65
CA MET A 15 -24.49 -4.95 9.63
C MET A 15 -24.30 -6.39 10.14
N ALA A 16 -25.39 -7.13 10.38
CA ALA A 16 -25.32 -8.55 10.71
C ALA A 16 -24.68 -9.36 9.57
N LYS A 17 -25.08 -9.09 8.32
CA LYS A 17 -24.47 -9.69 7.12
C LYS A 17 -22.98 -9.34 7.00
N PHE A 18 -22.59 -8.10 7.30
CA PHE A 18 -21.19 -7.66 7.32
C PHE A 18 -20.37 -8.45 8.35
N ILE A 19 -20.86 -8.59 9.59
CA ILE A 19 -20.18 -9.36 10.63
C ILE A 19 -20.03 -10.82 10.21
N TYR A 20 -21.08 -11.42 9.63
CA TYR A 20 -21.02 -12.78 9.11
C TYR A 20 -19.95 -12.96 8.02
N LEU A 21 -19.93 -12.07 7.02
CA LEU A 21 -18.94 -12.09 5.93
C LEU A 21 -17.51 -11.85 6.44
N LYS A 22 -17.34 -11.00 7.45
CA LYS A 22 -16.06 -10.75 8.12
C LYS A 22 -15.59 -12.01 8.86
N LYS A 23 -16.48 -12.69 9.61
CA LYS A 23 -16.18 -13.95 10.29
C LYS A 23 -15.82 -15.08 9.32
N LYS A 24 -16.47 -15.13 8.15
CA LYS A 24 -16.12 -16.05 7.05
C LYS A 24 -14.81 -15.72 6.33
N LYS A 25 -14.04 -14.72 6.79
CA LYS A 25 -12.73 -14.35 6.22
C LYS A 25 -12.78 -14.05 4.73
N THR A 26 -13.87 -13.45 4.26
CA THR A 26 -14.08 -13.08 2.83
C THR A 26 -13.21 -11.90 2.35
N ILE A 27 -12.35 -11.35 3.20
CA ILE A 27 -11.38 -10.31 2.82
C ILE A 27 -10.11 -11.01 2.37
N THR A 28 -9.84 -11.01 1.07
CA THR A 28 -8.68 -11.70 0.48
C THR A 28 -7.51 -10.78 0.18
N ARG A 29 -7.69 -9.45 0.23
CA ARG A 29 -6.64 -8.46 0.00
C ARG A 29 -6.37 -7.61 1.24
N ALA A 30 -5.09 -7.43 1.57
CA ALA A 30 -4.61 -6.38 2.47
C ALA A 30 -4.01 -5.21 1.68
N ARG A 31 -4.14 -3.98 2.19
CA ARG A 31 -3.55 -2.78 1.59
C ARG A 31 -2.70 -2.03 2.61
N GLY A 32 -1.42 -1.86 2.32
CA GLY A 32 -0.53 -0.96 3.04
C GLY A 32 -0.80 0.48 2.63
N VAL A 33 -1.20 1.31 3.60
CA VAL A 33 -1.54 2.73 3.35
C VAL A 33 -0.32 3.62 3.51
N LEU A 34 0.43 3.42 4.59
CA LEU A 34 1.59 4.24 4.93
C LEU A 34 2.60 3.40 5.71
N MET A 35 3.88 3.63 5.44
CA MET A 35 4.99 3.05 6.18
C MET A 35 6.11 4.08 6.22
N GLY A 36 6.76 4.21 7.38
CA GLY A 36 7.88 5.14 7.53
C GLY A 36 8.64 4.85 8.80
N VAL A 37 9.88 5.33 8.83
CA VAL A 37 10.77 5.33 9.99
C VAL A 37 11.27 6.74 10.17
N ILE A 38 11.33 7.21 11.41
CA ILE A 38 11.83 8.54 11.74
C ILE A 38 13.32 8.67 11.36
N PRO A 39 13.79 9.86 10.93
CA PRO A 39 15.14 10.03 10.36
C PRO A 39 16.29 9.41 11.15
N PRO A 40 16.35 9.48 12.50
CA PRO A 40 17.46 8.92 13.28
C PRO A 40 17.63 7.40 13.14
N PHE A 41 16.57 6.68 12.75
CA PHE A 41 16.53 5.22 12.67
C PHE A 41 16.53 4.71 11.22
N GLN A 42 16.55 5.60 10.23
CA GLN A 42 16.62 5.22 8.82
C GLN A 42 17.98 4.61 8.49
N GLY A 43 17.99 3.66 7.55
CA GLY A 43 19.24 3.02 7.10
C GLY A 43 19.85 2.03 8.10
N ARG A 44 19.19 1.79 9.24
CA ARG A 44 19.59 0.78 10.24
C ARG A 44 18.90 -0.57 10.04
N GLY A 45 18.14 -0.74 8.96
CA GLY A 45 17.39 -1.97 8.64
C GLY A 45 16.05 -2.11 9.37
N VAL A 46 15.60 -1.08 10.10
CA VAL A 46 14.32 -1.08 10.83
C VAL A 46 13.14 -1.22 9.87
N GLU A 47 13.19 -0.55 8.71
CA GLU A 47 12.19 -0.63 7.65
C GLU A 47 12.01 -2.06 7.14
N SER A 48 13.12 -2.74 6.88
CA SER A 48 13.14 -4.13 6.41
C SER A 48 12.61 -5.08 7.47
N GLY A 49 12.96 -4.87 8.74
CA GLY A 49 12.44 -5.65 9.87
C GLY A 49 10.92 -5.52 10.03
N ILE A 50 10.38 -4.30 9.89
CA ILE A 50 8.93 -4.06 9.92
C ILE A 50 8.24 -4.81 8.77
N ILE A 51 8.74 -4.68 7.54
CA ILE A 51 8.15 -5.38 6.38
C ILE A 51 8.21 -6.89 6.56
N LEU A 52 9.34 -7.44 7.02
CA LEU A 52 9.49 -8.87 7.25
C LEU A 52 8.48 -9.39 8.28
N LYS A 53 8.31 -8.68 9.41
CA LYS A 53 7.31 -9.06 10.42
C LYS A 53 5.88 -8.96 9.92
N VAL A 54 5.55 -7.94 9.13
CA VAL A 54 4.24 -7.85 8.48
C VAL A 54 4.04 -9.04 7.53
N ALA A 55 5.03 -9.37 6.70
CA ALA A 55 4.97 -10.50 5.79
C ALA A 55 4.78 -11.84 6.53
N GLU A 56 5.51 -12.08 7.63
CA GLU A 56 5.32 -13.24 8.51
C GLU A 56 3.89 -13.34 9.07
N VAL A 57 3.34 -12.23 9.58
CA VAL A 57 1.99 -12.19 10.16
C VAL A 57 0.93 -12.45 9.09
N ILE A 58 1.10 -11.92 7.88
CA ILE A 58 0.16 -12.15 6.79
C ILE A 58 0.25 -13.59 6.27
N ARG A 59 1.44 -14.20 6.20
CA ARG A 59 1.59 -15.62 5.83
C ARG A 59 0.80 -16.57 6.75
N ARG A 60 0.58 -16.20 8.01
CA ARG A 60 -0.26 -16.95 8.96
C ARG A 60 -1.76 -16.82 8.69
N LYS A 61 -2.18 -16.01 7.71
CA LYS A 61 -3.57 -15.73 7.36
C LYS A 61 -3.85 -16.26 5.94
N PRO A 62 -4.20 -17.55 5.79
CA PRO A 62 -4.30 -18.20 4.48
C PRO A 62 -5.44 -17.70 3.59
N HIS A 63 -6.32 -16.86 4.14
CA HIS A 63 -7.39 -16.21 3.37
C HIS A 63 -6.91 -14.98 2.62
N TYR A 64 -5.74 -14.42 2.96
CA TYR A 64 -5.15 -13.34 2.20
C TYR A 64 -4.35 -13.89 1.02
N GLU A 65 -4.80 -13.57 -0.18
CA GLU A 65 -4.20 -13.95 -1.46
C GLU A 65 -3.18 -12.89 -1.92
N GLU A 66 -3.43 -11.62 -1.59
CA GLU A 66 -2.61 -10.50 -2.06
C GLU A 66 -2.43 -9.41 -0.98
N ILE A 67 -1.24 -8.81 -1.00
CA ILE A 67 -0.92 -7.59 -0.23
C ILE A 67 -0.49 -6.52 -1.23
N GLU A 68 -1.20 -5.39 -1.24
CA GLU A 68 -0.87 -4.27 -2.11
C GLU A 68 -0.28 -3.14 -1.27
N PHE A 69 0.93 -2.69 -1.63
CA PHE A 69 1.46 -1.41 -1.17
C PHE A 69 1.27 -0.40 -2.28
N SER A 70 0.54 0.66 -1.99
CA SER A 70 0.33 1.76 -2.92
C SER A 70 1.31 2.90 -2.65
N TRP A 71 1.42 3.84 -3.59
CA TRP A 71 2.13 5.12 -3.38
C TRP A 71 3.64 5.02 -3.16
N VAL A 72 4.27 3.95 -3.64
CA VAL A 72 5.73 3.90 -3.74
C VAL A 72 6.15 4.66 -4.99
N ALA A 73 6.41 5.94 -4.83
CA ALA A 73 6.74 6.80 -5.95
C ALA A 73 8.08 6.45 -6.59
N ASP A 74 8.20 6.80 -7.86
CA ASP A 74 9.39 6.58 -8.66
C ASP A 74 10.61 7.38 -8.18
N PHE A 75 10.40 8.47 -7.46
CA PHE A 75 11.45 9.22 -6.79
C PHE A 75 11.95 8.58 -5.49
N ASN A 76 11.37 7.46 -5.04
CA ASN A 76 11.81 6.73 -3.85
C ASN A 76 12.43 5.36 -4.21
N PRO A 77 13.65 5.34 -4.77
CA PRO A 77 14.32 4.09 -5.16
C PRO A 77 14.62 3.19 -3.95
N LYS A 78 14.89 3.78 -2.78
CA LYS A 78 15.19 3.04 -1.55
C LYS A 78 14.01 2.14 -1.15
N MET A 79 12.80 2.69 -1.09
CA MET A 79 11.61 1.89 -0.75
C MET A 79 11.31 0.81 -1.78
N ARG A 80 11.44 1.10 -3.09
CA ARG A 80 11.23 0.09 -4.14
C ARG A 80 12.16 -1.11 -3.99
N LYS A 81 13.44 -0.88 -3.67
CA LYS A 81 14.42 -1.97 -3.46
C LYS A 81 14.00 -2.89 -2.30
N ILE A 82 13.48 -2.34 -1.21
CA ILE A 82 13.00 -3.15 -0.08
C ILE A 82 11.82 -4.03 -0.51
N PHE A 83 10.85 -3.49 -1.24
CA PHE A 83 9.71 -4.28 -1.74
C PHE A 83 10.14 -5.40 -2.69
N ILE A 84 11.05 -5.12 -3.63
CA ILE A 84 11.59 -6.13 -4.53
C ILE A 84 12.32 -7.24 -3.75
N SER A 85 13.09 -6.88 -2.72
CA SER A 85 13.83 -7.86 -1.90
C SER A 85 12.92 -8.84 -1.13
N VAL A 86 11.67 -8.46 -0.84
CA VAL A 86 10.69 -9.34 -0.18
C VAL A 86 9.79 -10.08 -1.17
N GLY A 87 10.11 -10.01 -2.47
CA GLY A 87 9.41 -10.71 -3.55
C GLY A 87 8.17 -9.98 -4.08
N ALA A 88 8.01 -8.68 -3.80
CA ALA A 88 6.92 -7.90 -4.38
C ALA A 88 7.17 -7.64 -5.87
N VAL A 89 6.10 -7.68 -6.65
CA VAL A 89 6.12 -7.38 -8.09
C VAL A 89 5.35 -6.08 -8.38
N PRO A 90 5.75 -5.29 -9.39
CA PRO A 90 4.98 -4.12 -9.80
C PRO A 90 3.59 -4.54 -10.31
N ALA A 91 2.53 -4.17 -9.60
CA ALA A 91 1.16 -4.52 -9.98
C ALA A 91 0.46 -3.45 -10.83
N LYS A 92 0.75 -2.16 -10.57
CA LYS A 92 0.10 -1.03 -11.22
C LYS A 92 1.09 0.11 -11.40
N HIS A 93 1.06 0.75 -12.57
CA HIS A 93 1.85 1.94 -12.87
C HIS A 93 0.91 3.13 -13.05
N TYR A 94 1.10 4.17 -12.24
CA TYR A 94 0.30 5.38 -12.27
C TYR A 94 1.14 6.55 -12.73
N ILE A 95 0.62 7.34 -13.68
CA ILE A 95 1.28 8.54 -14.18
C ILE A 95 0.52 9.74 -13.64
N THR A 96 1.24 10.65 -12.99
CA THR A 96 0.68 11.92 -12.51
C THR A 96 1.08 13.03 -13.47
N TYR A 97 0.10 13.62 -14.15
CA TYR A 97 0.31 14.78 -15.01
C TYR A 97 0.23 16.06 -14.19
N ARG A 98 1.16 16.99 -14.43
CA ARG A 98 1.15 18.33 -13.87
C ARG A 98 0.93 19.34 -14.99
N TYR A 99 -0.09 20.17 -14.85
CA TYR A 99 -0.34 21.28 -15.76
C TYR A 99 0.10 22.59 -15.10
N LEU A 100 1.01 23.32 -15.74
CA LEU A 100 1.43 24.64 -15.31
C LEU A 100 0.59 25.69 -16.04
N PHE A 101 -0.20 26.45 -15.27
CA PHE A 101 -1.03 27.53 -15.81
C PHE A 101 -0.19 28.70 -16.31
N ASP A 102 0.89 29.01 -15.58
CA ASP A 102 1.93 29.92 -16.07
C ASP A 102 2.81 29.20 -17.09
N ARG A 103 2.84 29.72 -18.32
CA ARG A 103 3.65 29.18 -19.42
C ARG A 103 5.13 29.50 -19.30
N ASN A 104 5.49 30.48 -18.46
CA ASN A 104 6.89 30.85 -18.21
C ASN A 104 7.51 30.03 -17.06
N ALA A 105 6.69 29.33 -16.27
CA ALA A 105 7.17 28.50 -15.18
C ALA A 105 7.94 27.28 -15.71
N LYS A 106 9.15 27.06 -15.20
CA LYS A 106 9.93 25.85 -15.49
C LYS A 106 9.32 24.64 -14.78
N PHE A 107 9.24 23.52 -15.50
CA PHE A 107 8.88 22.26 -14.88
C PHE A 107 10.08 21.67 -14.14
N GLU A 108 9.91 21.47 -12.83
CA GLU A 108 10.87 20.75 -11.99
C GLU A 108 10.20 19.49 -11.41
N ARG A 109 10.82 18.34 -11.69
CA ARG A 109 10.43 17.06 -11.10
C ARG A 109 10.91 17.01 -9.65
N TYR A 110 10.19 16.27 -8.81
CA TYR A 110 10.68 15.97 -7.46
C TYR A 110 12.05 15.26 -7.56
N PRO A 111 13.07 15.70 -6.79
CA PRO A 111 14.42 15.18 -6.92
C PRO A 111 14.47 13.70 -6.53
N ILE A 112 15.16 12.90 -7.33
CA ILE A 112 15.45 11.51 -6.99
C ILE A 112 16.80 11.51 -6.28
N PRO A 113 16.88 11.02 -5.03
CA PRO A 113 18.15 10.97 -4.33
C PRO A 113 19.15 10.07 -5.08
N ASN A 114 20.33 10.62 -5.41
CA ASN A 114 21.45 10.00 -6.14
C ASN A 114 21.30 9.88 -7.67
N ASP A 115 20.56 10.80 -8.33
CA ASP A 115 20.72 11.06 -9.77
C ASP A 115 21.87 12.05 -10.04
#